data_AF-A0A285AZN9-F1
#
_entry.id   AF-A0A285AZN9-F1
#
_cell.length_a   1.000
_cell.length_b   1.000
_cell.length_c   1.000
_cell.angle_alpha   90.00
_cell.angle_beta   90.00
_cell.angle_gamma   90.00
#
_symmetry.space_group_name_H-M   'P 1'
#
loop_
_entity.id
_entity.type
_entity.pdbx_description
1 polymer ?
#
loop_
_entity_poly.entity_id
_entity_poly.type
_entity_poly.pdbx_seq_one_letter_code
_entity_poly.pdbx_strand_id
1 'polypeptide(L)'
;MKELTFNEMEYISGGFNLLNAATGFTSFVVNSGLGFGSFVATSGASFANFVIDSAVEFGKFVIGQSNWNTFVSAGLDNWNGFVNTAANSWSTFVNNAGADWNSFIDGAKA
;
A
#
# COMPACT_ATOMS: atom_id res chain seq x y z
N MET A 1 11.07 46.89 -1.23
CA MET A 1 9.83 46.09 -1.23
C MET A 1 9.35 46.00 0.21
N LYS A 2 8.04 46.07 0.46
CA LYS A 2 7.48 45.91 1.82
C LYS A 2 7.48 44.41 2.17
N GLU A 3 7.97 44.07 3.36
CA GLU A 3 7.76 42.74 3.92
C GLU A 3 6.33 42.61 4.42
N LEU A 4 5.66 41.53 4.01
CA LEU A 4 4.28 41.25 4.40
C LEU A 4 4.27 40.63 5.79
N THR A 5 3.29 41.01 6.59
CA THR A 5 2.96 40.31 7.84
C THR A 5 2.31 38.95 7.55
N PHE A 6 2.32 38.02 8.52
CA PHE A 6 1.67 36.71 8.36
C PHE A 6 0.21 36.80 7.92
N ASN A 7 -0.55 37.71 8.53
CA ASN A 7 -1.97 37.91 8.20
C ASN A 7 -2.16 38.45 6.77
N GLU A 8 -1.26 39.32 6.29
CA GLU A 8 -1.30 39.82 4.91
C GLU A 8 -0.93 38.72 3.90
N MET A 9 0.01 37.84 4.26
CA MET A 9 0.37 36.69 3.44
C MET A 9 -0.78 35.69 3.33
N GLU A 10 -1.50 35.41 4.42
CA GLU A 10 -2.67 34.52 4.45
C GLU A 10 -3.87 35.10 3.66
N TYR A 11 -4.09 36.41 3.77
CA TYR A 11 -5.11 37.10 3.00
C TYR A 11 -4.82 37.08 1.49
N ILE A 12 -3.56 37.28 1.10
CA ILE A 12 -3.13 37.23 -0.32
C ILE A 12 -3.09 35.79 -0.84
N SER A 13 -2.81 34.80 0.01
CA SER A 13 -2.80 33.39 -0.39
C SER A 13 -4.20 32.83 -0.65
N GLY A 14 -5.26 33.57 -0.29
CA GLY A 14 -6.65 33.15 -0.51
C GLY A 14 -7.07 32.00 0.38
N GLY A 15 -6.54 31.93 1.61
CA GLY A 15 -6.77 30.81 2.52
C GLY A 15 -5.89 29.60 2.22
N PHE A 16 -4.72 29.79 1.62
CA PHE A 16 -3.73 28.72 1.45
C PHE A 16 -2.66 28.81 2.54
N ASN A 17 -2.49 27.72 3.30
CA ASN A 17 -1.45 27.61 4.33
C ASN A 17 -0.22 26.86 3.78
N LEU A 18 0.78 27.62 3.32
CA LEU A 18 1.99 27.05 2.69
C LEU A 18 2.77 26.11 3.60
N LEU A 19 2.88 26.42 4.90
CA LEU A 19 3.67 25.61 5.83
C LEU A 19 2.98 24.26 6.06
N ASN A 20 1.68 24.25 6.31
CA ASN A 20 0.91 23.01 6.47
C ASN A 20 0.82 22.23 5.17
N ALA A 21 0.74 22.91 4.02
CA ALA A 21 0.78 22.26 2.71
C ALA A 21 2.13 21.54 2.49
N ALA A 22 3.25 22.20 2.79
CA ALA A 22 4.58 21.62 2.62
C ALA A 22 4.82 20.42 3.55
N THR A 23 4.45 20.54 4.82
CA THR A 23 4.60 19.44 5.79
C THR A 23 3.64 18.30 5.50
N GLY A 24 2.37 18.59 5.21
CA GLY A 24 1.35 17.60 4.86
C GLY A 24 1.70 16.82 3.59
N PHE A 25 2.18 17.51 2.55
CA PHE A 25 2.62 16.84 1.32
C PHE A 25 3.86 15.95 1.57
N THR A 26 4.81 16.42 2.38
CA THR A 26 5.98 15.63 2.76
C THR A 26 5.57 14.36 3.50
N SER A 27 4.66 14.47 4.47
CA SER A 27 4.10 13.31 5.18
C SER A 27 3.42 12.33 4.23
N PHE A 28 2.57 12.80 3.32
CA PHE A 28 1.94 11.97 2.30
C PHE A 28 2.97 11.19 1.47
N VAL A 29 4.02 11.86 0.97
CA VAL A 29 5.05 11.20 0.14
C VAL A 29 5.82 10.15 0.94
N VAL A 30 6.28 10.49 2.15
CA VAL A 30 7.06 9.57 2.99
C VAL A 30 6.22 8.36 3.39
N ASN A 31 5.01 8.58 3.89
CA ASN A 31 4.11 7.50 4.31
C ASN A 31 3.69 6.63 3.13
N SER A 32 3.42 7.21 1.96
CA SER A 32 3.12 6.46 0.74
C SER A 32 4.30 5.59 0.31
N GLY A 33 5.52 6.11 0.37
CA GLY A 33 6.73 5.35 0.07
C GLY A 33 6.92 4.15 1.00
N LEU A 34 6.77 4.36 2.32
CA LEU A 34 6.86 3.30 3.31
C LEU A 34 5.73 2.28 3.16
N GLY A 35 4.49 2.74 2.97
CA GLY A 35 3.31 1.90 2.79
C GLY A 35 3.41 1.03 1.53
N PHE A 36 3.86 1.61 0.41
CA PHE A 36 4.10 0.86 -0.82
C PHE A 36 5.22 -0.17 -0.64
N GLY A 37 6.33 0.20 0.02
CA GLY A 37 7.41 -0.73 0.36
C GLY A 37 6.91 -1.91 1.20
N SER A 38 6.06 -1.64 2.21
CA SER A 38 5.41 -2.68 3.00
C SER A 38 4.52 -3.57 2.15
N PHE A 39 3.72 -2.99 1.24
CA PHE A 39 2.89 -3.76 0.31
C PHE A 39 3.72 -4.72 -0.54
N VAL A 40 4.81 -4.23 -1.14
CA VAL A 40 5.70 -5.05 -1.97
C VAL A 40 6.35 -6.16 -1.15
N ALA A 41 6.84 -5.85 0.06
CA ALA A 41 7.47 -6.85 0.92
C ALA A 41 6.49 -7.96 1.35
N THR A 42 5.30 -7.58 1.84
CA THR A 42 4.27 -8.53 2.28
C THR A 42 3.75 -9.38 1.13
N SER A 43 3.39 -8.73 0.01
CA SER A 43 2.86 -9.44 -1.16
C SER A 43 3.91 -10.31 -1.84
N GLY A 44 5.16 -9.83 -1.91
CA GLY A 44 6.29 -10.56 -2.46
C GLY A 44 6.63 -11.82 -1.66
N ALA A 45 6.67 -11.72 -0.33
CA ALA A 45 6.85 -12.89 0.53
C ALA A 45 5.70 -13.90 0.37
N SER A 46 4.46 -13.42 0.30
CA SER A 46 3.31 -14.29 0.09
C SER A 46 3.31 -14.95 -1.29
N PHE A 47 3.76 -14.24 -2.33
CA PHE A 47 3.93 -14.80 -3.67
C PHE A 47 5.00 -15.91 -3.69
N ALA A 48 6.14 -15.67 -3.02
CA ALA A 48 7.19 -16.67 -2.92
C ALA A 48 6.69 -17.96 -2.25
N ASN A 49 5.93 -17.84 -1.16
CA ASN A 49 5.29 -18.99 -0.50
C ASN A 49 4.32 -19.71 -1.44
N PHE A 50 3.43 -18.98 -2.12
CA PHE A 50 2.53 -19.56 -3.12
C PHE A 50 3.29 -20.39 -4.16
N VAL A 51 4.40 -19.88 -4.71
CA VAL A 51 5.20 -20.59 -5.72
C VAL A 51 5.83 -21.85 -5.12
N ILE A 52 6.47 -21.73 -3.96
CA ILE A 52 7.17 -22.85 -3.29
C ILE A 52 6.17 -23.96 -2.94
N ASP A 53 5.08 -23.61 -2.27
CA ASP A 53 4.08 -24.58 -1.81
C ASP A 53 3.39 -25.24 -3.00
N SER A 54 3.07 -24.49 -4.06
CA SER A 54 2.49 -25.05 -5.28
C SER A 54 3.45 -26.00 -6.00
N ALA A 55 4.75 -25.70 -6.01
CA ALA A 55 5.76 -26.58 -6.60
C ALA A 55 5.90 -27.90 -5.80
N VAL A 56 5.82 -27.83 -4.47
CA VAL A 56 5.80 -29.03 -3.60
C VAL A 56 4.59 -29.90 -3.90
N GLU A 57 3.39 -29.31 -3.96
CA GLU A 57 2.16 -30.07 -4.24
C GLU A 57 2.14 -30.66 -5.64
N PHE A 58 2.68 -29.94 -6.63
CA PHE A 58 2.89 -30.47 -7.97
C PHE A 58 3.87 -31.66 -7.96
N GLY A 59 4.98 -31.54 -7.23
CA GLY A 59 5.95 -32.63 -7.07
C GLY A 59 5.32 -33.89 -6.48
N LYS A 60 4.52 -33.75 -5.41
CA LYS A 60 3.78 -34.86 -4.78
C LYS A 60 2.83 -35.54 -5.78
N PHE A 61 2.13 -34.76 -6.60
CA PHE A 61 1.26 -35.30 -7.65
C PHE A 61 2.05 -36.12 -8.69
N VAL A 62 3.14 -35.57 -9.22
CA VAL A 62 3.96 -36.22 -10.25
C VAL A 62 4.54 -37.56 -9.77
N ILE A 63 4.93 -37.68 -8.51
CA ILE A 63 5.51 -38.91 -7.95
C ILE A 63 4.45 -39.86 -7.36
N GLY A 64 3.16 -39.59 -7.59
CA GLY A 64 2.05 -40.46 -7.15
C GLY A 64 1.73 -40.41 -5.66
N GLN A 65 2.24 -39.43 -4.92
CA GLN A 65 1.91 -39.22 -3.49
C GLN A 65 0.63 -38.39 -3.28
N SER A 66 0.10 -37.76 -4.34
CA SER A 66 -1.15 -37.00 -4.33
C SER A 66 -1.99 -37.32 -5.57
N ASN A 67 -3.31 -37.17 -5.46
CA ASN A 67 -4.22 -37.32 -6.60
C ASN A 67 -4.57 -35.95 -7.20
N TRP A 68 -5.22 -35.95 -8.37
CA TRP A 68 -5.60 -34.74 -9.09
C TRP A 68 -6.42 -33.76 -8.25
N ASN A 69 -7.44 -34.25 -7.54
CA ASN A 69 -8.34 -33.40 -6.76
C ASN A 69 -7.61 -32.73 -5.58
N THR A 70 -6.70 -33.46 -4.93
CA THR A 70 -5.88 -32.93 -3.84
C THR A 70 -4.90 -31.88 -4.38
N PHE A 71 -4.20 -32.15 -5.48
CA PHE A 71 -3.28 -31.20 -6.12
C PHE A 71 -4.00 -29.90 -6.52
N VAL A 72 -5.13 -30.00 -7.21
CA VAL A 72 -5.88 -28.82 -7.68
C VAL A 72 -6.43 -28.02 -6.50
N SER A 73 -6.98 -28.68 -5.48
CA SER A 73 -7.48 -28.00 -4.28
C SER A 73 -6.35 -27.25 -3.56
N ALA A 74 -5.20 -27.89 -3.37
CA ALA A 74 -4.06 -27.25 -2.73
C ALA A 74 -3.51 -26.06 -3.55
N GLY A 75 -3.47 -26.19 -4.88
CA GLY A 75 -3.10 -25.08 -5.77
C GLY A 75 -4.06 -23.90 -5.66
N LEU A 76 -5.37 -24.16 -5.57
CA LEU A 76 -6.39 -23.13 -5.36
C LEU A 76 -6.23 -22.45 -4.00
N ASP A 77 -6.00 -23.21 -2.94
CA ASP A 77 -5.80 -22.69 -1.59
C ASP A 77 -4.55 -21.81 -1.51
N ASN A 78 -3.44 -22.25 -2.10
CA ASN A 78 -2.20 -21.48 -2.17
C ASN A 78 -2.41 -20.15 -2.92
N TRP A 79 -3.10 -20.20 -4.07
CA TRP A 79 -3.44 -19.01 -4.86
C TRP A 79 -4.31 -18.03 -4.07
N ASN A 80 -5.37 -18.53 -3.43
CA ASN A 80 -6.26 -17.71 -2.62
C ASN A 80 -5.52 -17.09 -1.43
N GLY A 81 -4.61 -17.82 -0.79
CA GLY A 81 -3.76 -17.30 0.28
C GLY A 81 -2.90 -16.13 -0.18
N PHE A 82 -2.26 -16.25 -1.34
CA PHE A 82 -1.50 -15.16 -1.93
C PHE A 82 -2.37 -13.96 -2.28
N VAL A 83 -3.45 -14.17 -3.03
CA VAL A 83 -4.33 -13.08 -3.49
C VAL A 83 -4.93 -12.32 -2.31
N ASN A 84 -5.41 -13.02 -1.29
CA ASN A 84 -5.98 -12.38 -0.10
C ASN A 84 -4.93 -11.54 0.65
N THR A 85 -3.73 -12.06 0.82
CA THR A 85 -2.64 -11.34 1.49
C THR A 85 -2.25 -10.09 0.72
N ALA A 86 -2.05 -10.21 -0.60
CA ALA A 86 -1.69 -9.10 -1.46
C ALA A 86 -2.80 -8.04 -1.53
N ALA A 87 -4.06 -8.46 -1.66
CA ALA A 87 -5.21 -7.57 -1.73
C ALA A 87 -5.41 -6.79 -0.41
N ASN A 88 -5.31 -7.44 0.74
CA ASN A 88 -5.41 -6.78 2.04
C ASN A 88 -4.27 -5.78 2.27
N SER A 89 -3.05 -6.16 1.87
CA SER A 89 -1.89 -5.28 1.96
C SER A 89 -2.01 -4.06 1.04
N TRP A 90 -2.50 -4.26 -0.19
CA TRP A 90 -2.80 -3.17 -1.12
C TRP A 90 -3.88 -2.23 -0.58
N SER A 91 -4.99 -2.77 -0.07
CA SER A 91 -6.07 -2.01 0.53
C SER A 91 -5.57 -1.13 1.69
N THR A 92 -4.72 -1.70 2.55
CA THR A 92 -4.09 -0.96 3.65
C THR A 92 -3.24 0.20 3.14
N PHE A 93 -2.38 -0.05 2.14
CA PHE A 93 -1.55 1.00 1.54
C PHE A 93 -2.41 2.13 0.95
N VAL A 94 -3.39 1.80 0.11
CA VAL A 94 -4.22 2.80 -0.59
C VAL A 94 -5.06 3.60 0.40
N ASN A 95 -5.65 2.96 1.41
CA ASN A 95 -6.46 3.66 2.41
C ASN A 95 -5.61 4.64 3.23
N ASN A 96 -4.40 4.24 3.63
CA ASN A 96 -3.49 5.12 4.37
C ASN A 96 -3.02 6.29 3.50
N ALA A 97 -2.61 6.04 2.26
CA ALA A 97 -2.21 7.09 1.33
C ALA A 97 -3.35 8.08 1.05
N GLY A 98 -4.58 7.59 0.92
CA GLY A 98 -5.78 8.42 0.77
C GLY A 98 -6.07 9.27 2.00
N ALA A 99 -5.92 8.72 3.20
CA ALA A 99 -6.07 9.46 4.45
C ALA A 99 -5.01 10.57 4.61
N ASP A 100 -3.76 10.27 4.27
CA ASP A 100 -2.67 11.25 4.30
C ASP A 100 -2.89 12.37 3.28
N TRP A 101 -3.39 12.03 2.08
CA TRP A 101 -3.73 13.01 1.06
C TRP A 101 -4.85 13.95 1.51
N ASN A 102 -5.90 13.41 2.15
CA ASN A 102 -6.96 14.25 2.72
C ASN A 102 -6.42 15.16 3.82
N SER A 103 -5.55 14.63 4.69
CA SER A 103 -4.89 15.41 5.73
C SER A 103 -4.03 16.55 5.15
N PHE A 104 -3.33 16.30 4.04
CA PHE A 104 -2.62 17.34 3.29
C PHE A 104 -3.57 18.43 2.77
N ILE A 105 -4.67 18.03 2.12
CA ILE A 105 -5.66 18.98 1.58
C ILE A 105 -6.26 19.83 2.69
N ASP A 106 -6.63 19.21 3.81
CA ASP A 106 -7.26 19.88 4.94
C ASP A 106 -6.27 20.82 5.64
N GLY A 107 -5.00 20.43 5.77
CA GLY A 107 -3.96 21.30 6.31
C GLY A 107 -3.61 22.47 5.39
N ALA A 108 -3.68 22.27 4.07
CA ALA A 108 -3.35 23.29 3.07
C ALA A 108 -4.43 24.38 2.93
N LYS A 109 -5.69 24.05 3.27
CA LYS A 109 -6.81 24.99 3.31
C LYS A 109 -6.84 25.64 4.70
N ALA A 110 -6.65 26.96 4.77
CA ALA A 110 -6.90 27.76 5.96
C ALA A 110 -8.40 28.09 6.07
#